data_AF-A0AAE6VPB8-F1
#
_entry.id   AF-A0AAE6VPB8-F1
#
_cell.length_a   1.000
_cell.length_b   1.000
_cell.length_c   1.000
_cell.angle_alpha   90.00
_cell.angle_beta   90.00
_cell.angle_gamma   90.00
#
_symmetry.space_group_name_H-M   'P 1'
#
loop_
_entity.id
_entity.type
_entity.pdbx_description
1 polymer ?
#
loop_
_entity_poly.entity_id
_entity_poly.type
_entity_poly.pdbx_seq_one_letter_code
_entity_poly.pdbx_strand_id
1 'polypeptide(L)'
;MELLIEEALWQPRWQGALQGWQGQGNRWQLLRGRCGEQPAVTPAPWARCPPDGILSASGLLAAWLGEDESPLMTADPSRQILISASCVLLTLAKESGLLTLGPSGADLRLSADDELADVLQRLLARRLYIPTLHEPSSEPVSCLVLRPLQAEDETDIVRYCSDEALARYTLNIPHPYPLEAARDWLAMSGRKAALGLGWTWALTLPTRDEPAPLLGVISLHWHGELAWWVGVPWQNRGLATRAAQLVRAFAFEQLRLPALTARHMPGNLASGRVMAKLGMYHCGRRPGSARQPAELDHWRLDRPPYLPDGLKGALAPWLEDERVAVAILHENEAGGQEVALFMEGTDAGGELHLPAGLTVRCHPLAWLAPEVPGMQTHGGGILLKDRKELGLGYLLRLLGDPGA
;
A
#
# COMPACT_ATOMS: atom_id res chain seq x y z
N MET A 1 -20.64 -11.59 -0.88
CA MET A 1 -19.42 -12.40 -1.05
C MET A 1 -19.84 -13.80 -1.46
N GLU A 2 -18.97 -14.55 -2.14
CA GLU A 2 -19.22 -15.94 -2.51
C GLU A 2 -18.11 -16.84 -1.97
N LEU A 3 -18.50 -17.89 -1.24
CA LEU A 3 -17.60 -18.85 -0.63
C LEU A 3 -17.73 -20.21 -1.34
N LEU A 4 -16.65 -20.71 -1.92
CA LEU A 4 -16.61 -22.00 -2.60
C LEU A 4 -15.97 -23.03 -1.67
N ILE A 5 -16.66 -24.10 -1.31
CA ILE A 5 -16.15 -25.09 -0.34
C ILE A 5 -16.08 -26.47 -0.99
N GLU A 6 -14.89 -27.04 -1.06
CA GLU A 6 -14.70 -28.43 -1.46
C GLU A 6 -15.36 -29.38 -0.44
N GLU A 7 -16.21 -30.30 -0.93
CA GLU A 7 -16.97 -31.25 -0.11
C GLU A 7 -16.10 -32.02 0.87
N ALA A 8 -14.88 -32.40 0.45
CA ALA A 8 -13.93 -33.14 1.28
C ALA A 8 -13.40 -32.36 2.49
N LEU A 9 -13.44 -31.02 2.46
CA LEU A 9 -12.99 -30.17 3.55
C LEU A 9 -14.13 -29.68 4.45
N TRP A 10 -15.39 -29.83 4.01
CA TRP A 10 -16.54 -29.37 4.77
C TRP A 10 -16.64 -30.10 6.12
N GLN A 11 -16.99 -29.36 7.18
CA GLN A 11 -17.12 -29.92 8.53
C GLN A 11 -18.49 -29.59 9.16
N PRO A 12 -19.09 -30.51 9.93
CA PRO A 12 -20.38 -30.27 10.61
C PRO A 12 -20.43 -29.02 11.47
N ARG A 13 -19.33 -28.70 12.15
CA ARG A 13 -19.23 -27.52 13.03
C ARG A 13 -19.30 -26.19 12.28
N TRP A 14 -19.01 -26.15 10.97
CA TRP A 14 -19.09 -24.94 10.17
C TRP A 14 -20.53 -24.48 9.87
N GLN A 15 -21.54 -25.31 10.16
CA GLN A 15 -22.95 -24.97 9.91
C GLN A 15 -23.35 -23.62 10.52
N GLY A 16 -22.97 -23.34 11.77
CA GLY A 16 -23.31 -22.05 12.41
C GLY A 16 -22.67 -20.86 11.70
N ALA A 17 -21.40 -20.99 11.30
CA ALA A 17 -20.68 -19.96 10.56
C ALA A 17 -21.30 -19.71 9.16
N LEU A 18 -21.69 -20.77 8.45
CA LEU A 18 -22.30 -20.67 7.12
C LEU A 18 -23.72 -20.09 7.17
N GLN A 19 -24.51 -20.41 8.20
CA GLN A 19 -25.81 -19.77 8.42
C GLN A 19 -25.63 -18.27 8.68
N GLY A 20 -24.66 -17.88 9.52
CA GLY A 20 -24.34 -16.48 9.74
C GLY A 20 -23.87 -15.77 8.47
N TRP A 21 -23.07 -16.45 7.65
CA TRP A 21 -22.60 -15.96 6.35
C TRP A 21 -23.76 -15.67 5.39
N GLN A 22 -24.70 -16.62 5.24
CA GLN A 22 -25.91 -16.44 4.44
C GLN A 22 -26.83 -15.35 5.00
N GLY A 23 -26.96 -15.26 6.32
CA GLY A 23 -27.75 -14.22 7.00
C GLY A 23 -27.26 -12.79 6.72
N GLN A 24 -25.99 -12.62 6.35
CA GLN A 24 -25.40 -11.34 5.93
C GLN A 24 -25.61 -11.03 4.43
N GLY A 25 -26.39 -11.86 3.71
CA GLY A 25 -26.59 -11.73 2.27
C GLY A 25 -25.43 -12.26 1.42
N ASN A 26 -24.50 -13.00 2.01
CA ASN A 26 -23.44 -13.68 1.26
C ASN A 26 -23.92 -15.06 0.79
N ARG A 27 -23.24 -15.63 -0.20
CA ARG A 27 -23.54 -16.94 -0.77
C ARG A 27 -22.42 -17.92 -0.46
N TRP A 28 -22.74 -19.20 -0.40
CA TRP A 28 -21.74 -20.26 -0.45
C TRP A 28 -22.18 -21.42 -1.34
N GLN A 29 -21.22 -21.96 -2.08
CA GLN A 29 -21.39 -23.04 -3.04
C GLN A 29 -20.61 -24.27 -2.58
N LEU A 30 -21.17 -25.44 -2.79
CA LEU A 30 -20.47 -26.70 -2.56
C LEU A 30 -19.78 -27.15 -3.85
N LEU A 31 -18.48 -27.46 -3.78
CA LEU A 31 -17.70 -28.05 -4.85
C LEU A 31 -17.55 -29.56 -4.64
N ARG A 32 -18.16 -30.37 -5.51
CA ARG A 32 -18.04 -31.83 -5.45
C ARG A 32 -16.94 -32.32 -6.39
N GLY A 33 -16.13 -33.26 -5.91
CA GLY A 33 -15.13 -33.96 -6.72
C GLY A 33 -15.73 -35.10 -7.55
N ARG A 34 -14.97 -35.67 -8.48
CA ARG A 34 -15.38 -36.83 -9.32
C ARG A 34 -15.88 -38.04 -8.51
N CYS A 35 -15.38 -38.24 -7.29
CA CYS A 35 -15.80 -39.36 -6.44
C CYS A 35 -17.18 -39.14 -5.76
N GLY A 36 -17.75 -37.94 -5.87
CA GLY A 36 -19.03 -37.53 -5.29
C GLY A 36 -20.24 -37.66 -6.22
N GLU A 37 -20.10 -38.17 -7.44
CA GLU A 37 -21.26 -38.46 -8.33
C GLU A 37 -22.10 -39.67 -7.86
N GLN A 38 -21.76 -40.28 -6.72
CA GLN A 38 -22.64 -41.24 -6.04
C GLN A 38 -23.83 -40.51 -5.37
N PRO A 39 -25.02 -41.14 -5.31
CA PRO A 39 -26.21 -40.53 -4.72
C PRO A 39 -25.93 -40.07 -3.28
N ALA A 40 -26.43 -38.86 -2.96
CA ALA A 40 -26.17 -38.19 -1.69
C ALA A 40 -26.45 -39.12 -0.50
N VAL A 41 -25.48 -39.22 0.42
CA VAL A 41 -25.74 -39.77 1.77
C VAL A 41 -26.92 -38.99 2.33
N THR A 42 -28.01 -39.68 2.65
CA THR A 42 -29.22 -39.05 3.18
C THR A 42 -29.30 -39.32 4.68
N PRO A 43 -29.40 -38.28 5.54
CA PRO A 43 -29.40 -36.85 5.19
C PRO A 43 -28.00 -36.34 4.85
N ALA A 44 -27.94 -35.37 3.91
CA ALA A 44 -26.68 -34.75 3.53
C ALA A 44 -26.06 -34.02 4.73
N PRO A 45 -24.72 -33.98 4.88
CA PRO A 45 -24.06 -33.39 6.04
C PRO A 45 -24.46 -31.91 6.29
N TRP A 46 -24.71 -31.17 5.22
CA TRP A 46 -25.13 -29.76 5.23
C TRP A 46 -26.65 -29.56 5.24
N ALA A 47 -27.48 -30.57 5.51
CA ALA A 47 -28.94 -30.44 5.44
C ALA A 47 -29.53 -29.30 6.31
N ARG A 48 -28.85 -28.93 7.40
CA ARG A 48 -29.27 -27.83 8.31
C ARG A 48 -28.90 -26.43 7.80
N CYS A 49 -28.04 -26.34 6.79
CA CYS A 49 -27.64 -25.11 6.12
C CYS A 49 -27.26 -25.52 4.70
N PRO A 50 -28.22 -25.59 3.76
CA PRO A 50 -27.94 -26.04 2.41
C PRO A 50 -27.11 -24.99 1.63
N PRO A 51 -26.22 -25.43 0.71
CA PRO A 51 -25.51 -24.51 -0.17
C PRO A 51 -26.45 -23.82 -1.14
N ASP A 52 -26.08 -22.62 -1.56
CA ASP A 52 -26.81 -21.82 -2.56
C ASP A 52 -26.70 -22.42 -3.98
N GLY A 53 -25.83 -23.40 -4.15
CA GLY A 53 -25.69 -24.21 -5.34
C GLY A 53 -24.59 -25.27 -5.19
N ILE A 54 -24.64 -26.28 -6.05
CA ILE A 54 -23.69 -27.40 -6.08
C ILE A 54 -23.01 -27.37 -7.44
N LEU A 55 -21.68 -27.32 -7.40
CA LEU A 55 -20.82 -27.20 -8.56
C LEU A 55 -19.88 -28.40 -8.63
N SER A 56 -19.46 -28.73 -9.85
CA SER A 56 -18.43 -29.75 -10.08
C SER A 56 -17.05 -29.11 -10.01
N ALA A 57 -16.16 -29.68 -9.20
CA ALA A 57 -14.76 -29.26 -9.14
C ALA A 57 -14.04 -29.45 -10.49
N SER A 58 -14.40 -30.49 -11.26
CA SER A 58 -13.85 -30.68 -12.61
C SER A 58 -14.43 -29.70 -13.62
N GLY A 59 -15.70 -29.30 -13.46
CA GLY A 59 -16.28 -28.23 -14.29
C GLY A 59 -15.65 -26.87 -14.01
N LEU A 60 -15.35 -26.56 -12.75
CA LEU A 60 -14.61 -25.34 -12.39
C LEU A 60 -13.19 -25.36 -12.96
N LEU A 61 -12.52 -26.52 -12.92
CA LEU A 61 -11.21 -26.70 -13.53
C LEU A 61 -11.26 -26.50 -15.06
N ALA A 62 -12.22 -27.13 -15.74
CA ALA A 62 -12.42 -26.98 -17.19
C ALA A 62 -12.67 -25.51 -17.55
N ALA A 63 -13.45 -24.79 -16.75
CA ALA A 63 -13.70 -23.38 -16.98
C ALA A 63 -12.44 -22.51 -16.82
N TRP A 64 -11.59 -22.80 -15.83
CA TRP A 64 -10.29 -22.12 -15.70
C TRP A 64 -9.32 -22.42 -16.84
N LEU A 65 -9.43 -23.60 -17.44
CA LEU A 65 -8.64 -24.00 -18.61
C LEU A 65 -9.22 -23.48 -19.93
N GLY A 66 -10.35 -22.76 -19.90
CA GLY A 66 -11.03 -22.23 -21.08
C GLY A 66 -11.79 -23.29 -21.89
N GLU A 67 -12.03 -24.47 -21.31
CA GLU A 67 -12.77 -25.57 -21.95
C GLU A 67 -14.29 -25.43 -21.80
N ASP A 68 -14.75 -24.74 -20.74
CA ASP A 68 -16.16 -24.53 -20.41
C ASP A 68 -16.42 -23.09 -19.90
N GLU A 69 -17.68 -22.64 -19.91
CA GLU A 69 -18.07 -21.39 -19.23
C GLU A 69 -18.56 -21.67 -17.81
N SER A 70 -18.19 -20.80 -16.87
CA SER A 70 -18.70 -20.83 -15.50
C SER A 70 -19.10 -19.42 -15.04
N PRO A 71 -20.28 -19.25 -14.43
CA PRO A 71 -20.72 -17.97 -13.89
C PRO A 71 -19.77 -17.42 -12.81
N LEU A 72 -18.97 -18.29 -12.19
CA LEU A 72 -17.92 -17.89 -11.25
C LEU A 72 -16.79 -17.10 -11.92
N MET A 73 -16.53 -17.30 -13.22
CA MET A 73 -15.47 -16.59 -13.96
C MET A 73 -15.87 -15.17 -14.34
N THR A 74 -17.18 -14.90 -14.40
CA THR A 74 -17.72 -13.56 -14.67
C THR A 74 -17.89 -12.72 -13.41
N ALA A 75 -17.78 -13.32 -12.23
CA ALA A 75 -17.91 -12.61 -10.96
C ALA A 75 -16.59 -11.93 -10.56
N ASP A 76 -16.69 -10.84 -9.80
CA ASP A 76 -15.53 -10.13 -9.24
C ASP A 76 -14.72 -11.08 -8.33
N PRO A 77 -13.49 -11.46 -8.72
CA PRO A 77 -12.68 -12.43 -7.99
C PRO A 77 -12.30 -11.94 -6.59
N SER A 78 -12.26 -10.62 -6.36
CA SER A 78 -12.02 -10.06 -5.04
C SER A 78 -13.14 -10.42 -4.04
N ARG A 79 -14.33 -10.77 -4.55
CA ARG A 79 -15.51 -11.14 -3.75
C ARG A 79 -15.68 -12.64 -3.57
N GLN A 80 -14.70 -13.42 -3.98
CA GLN A 80 -14.73 -14.88 -3.94
C GLN A 80 -13.61 -15.44 -3.04
N ILE A 81 -13.97 -16.47 -2.28
CA ILE A 81 -13.04 -17.22 -1.42
C ILE A 81 -13.18 -18.70 -1.76
N LEU A 82 -12.08 -19.38 -2.09
CA LEU A 82 -12.04 -20.82 -2.31
C LEU A 82 -11.46 -21.53 -1.08
N ILE A 83 -12.18 -22.52 -0.57
CA ILE A 83 -11.68 -23.50 0.41
C ILE A 83 -11.43 -24.82 -0.32
N SER A 84 -10.16 -25.19 -0.51
CA SER A 84 -9.79 -26.41 -1.24
C SER A 84 -8.52 -27.06 -0.69
N ALA A 85 -8.45 -28.40 -0.80
CA ALA A 85 -7.23 -29.17 -0.53
C ALA A 85 -6.44 -29.44 -1.83
N SER A 86 -7.06 -29.24 -2.99
CA SER A 86 -6.44 -29.46 -4.29
C SER A 86 -5.44 -28.37 -4.60
N CYS A 87 -4.15 -28.73 -4.69
CA CYS A 87 -3.09 -27.79 -5.08
C CYS A 87 -3.35 -27.17 -6.46
N VAL A 88 -3.98 -27.90 -7.39
CA VAL A 88 -4.32 -27.39 -8.72
C VAL A 88 -5.41 -26.32 -8.63
N LEU A 89 -6.50 -26.58 -7.90
CA LEU A 89 -7.56 -25.58 -7.73
C LEU A 89 -7.07 -24.35 -6.96
N LEU A 90 -6.24 -24.56 -5.93
CA LEU A 90 -5.61 -23.46 -5.19
C LEU A 90 -4.72 -22.61 -6.09
N THR A 91 -3.94 -23.22 -6.97
CA THR A 91 -3.06 -22.49 -7.91
C THR A 91 -3.86 -21.68 -8.92
N LEU A 92 -4.87 -22.28 -9.54
CA LEU A 92 -5.70 -21.60 -10.55
C LEU A 92 -6.61 -20.52 -9.94
N ALA A 93 -7.16 -20.77 -8.75
CA ALA A 93 -7.85 -19.75 -7.97
C ALA A 93 -6.92 -18.58 -7.67
N LYS A 94 -5.65 -18.88 -7.40
CA LYS A 94 -4.64 -17.84 -7.20
C LYS A 94 -4.35 -17.08 -8.50
N GLU A 95 -4.19 -17.73 -9.62
CA GLU A 95 -3.98 -17.02 -10.89
C GLU A 95 -5.20 -16.14 -11.23
N SER A 96 -6.40 -16.60 -10.89
CA SER A 96 -7.67 -15.90 -11.12
C SER A 96 -8.02 -14.81 -10.11
N GLY A 97 -7.16 -14.55 -9.10
CA GLY A 97 -7.37 -13.45 -8.16
C GLY A 97 -8.23 -13.77 -6.92
N LEU A 98 -8.69 -15.01 -6.77
CA LEU A 98 -9.45 -15.44 -5.60
C LEU A 98 -8.56 -15.51 -4.35
N LEU A 99 -9.18 -15.35 -3.18
CA LEU A 99 -8.56 -15.68 -1.90
C LEU A 99 -8.74 -17.17 -1.63
N THR A 100 -7.70 -17.81 -1.11
CA THR A 100 -7.71 -19.26 -0.87
C THR A 100 -7.51 -19.60 0.60
N LEU A 101 -8.32 -20.54 1.10
CA LEU A 101 -8.18 -21.18 2.40
C LEU A 101 -7.93 -22.69 2.21
N GLY A 102 -7.11 -23.29 3.05
CA GLY A 102 -6.83 -24.72 2.95
C GLY A 102 -5.71 -25.19 3.88
N PRO A 103 -5.45 -26.50 3.95
CA PRO A 103 -4.49 -27.06 4.89
C PRO A 103 -3.02 -26.74 4.54
N SER A 104 -2.70 -26.66 3.24
CA SER A 104 -1.37 -26.36 2.68
C SER A 104 -1.52 -25.70 1.31
N GLY A 105 -0.66 -24.74 0.97
CA GLY A 105 -0.63 -24.11 -0.35
C GLY A 105 -1.70 -23.02 -0.59
N ALA A 106 -2.59 -22.77 0.37
CA ALA A 106 -3.56 -21.68 0.35
C ALA A 106 -2.97 -20.34 0.84
N ASP A 107 -3.70 -19.22 0.70
CA ASP A 107 -3.28 -17.90 1.19
C ASP A 107 -3.35 -17.82 2.73
N LEU A 108 -4.35 -18.45 3.32
CA LEU A 108 -4.44 -18.65 4.76
C LEU A 108 -4.66 -20.13 5.07
N ARG A 109 -3.94 -20.61 6.08
CA ARG A 109 -4.08 -21.97 6.56
C ARG A 109 -5.43 -22.15 7.25
N LEU A 110 -6.12 -23.22 6.91
CA LEU A 110 -7.34 -23.68 7.56
C LEU A 110 -7.12 -25.14 7.98
N SER A 111 -7.01 -25.35 9.28
CA SER A 111 -6.76 -26.66 9.89
C SER A 111 -8.07 -27.29 10.36
N ALA A 112 -8.03 -28.60 10.65
CA ALA A 112 -9.19 -29.34 11.10
C ALA A 112 -9.70 -28.95 12.50
N ASP A 113 -8.96 -28.14 13.25
CA ASP A 113 -9.33 -27.61 14.56
C ASP A 113 -9.75 -26.13 14.51
N ASP A 114 -9.48 -25.42 13.41
CA ASP A 114 -9.79 -23.98 13.30
C ASP A 114 -11.30 -23.74 13.16
N GLU A 115 -11.83 -22.73 13.86
CA GLU A 115 -13.20 -22.26 13.68
C GLU A 115 -13.33 -21.41 12.41
N LEU A 116 -14.23 -21.81 11.49
CA LEU A 116 -14.35 -21.16 10.17
C LEU A 116 -14.71 -19.68 10.30
N ALA A 117 -15.59 -19.32 11.24
CA ALA A 117 -15.98 -17.94 11.48
C ALA A 117 -14.76 -17.06 11.84
N ASP A 118 -13.88 -17.55 12.71
CA ASP A 118 -12.69 -16.80 13.14
C ASP A 118 -11.66 -16.68 12.02
N VAL A 119 -11.49 -17.72 11.21
CA VAL A 119 -10.60 -17.66 10.03
C VAL A 119 -11.14 -16.68 9.00
N LEU A 120 -12.44 -16.73 8.68
CA LEU A 120 -13.08 -15.79 7.77
C LEU A 120 -13.01 -14.36 8.30
N GLN A 121 -13.25 -14.16 9.60
CA GLN A 121 -13.13 -12.85 10.22
C GLN A 121 -11.69 -12.33 10.13
N ARG A 122 -10.69 -13.16 10.42
CA ARG A 122 -9.26 -12.78 10.27
C ARG A 122 -8.91 -12.47 8.82
N LEU A 123 -9.39 -13.26 7.86
CA LEU A 123 -9.18 -13.04 6.42
C LEU A 123 -9.82 -11.71 5.99
N LEU A 124 -11.09 -11.49 6.33
CA LEU A 124 -11.84 -10.30 5.94
C LEU A 124 -11.36 -9.05 6.68
N ALA A 125 -10.89 -9.17 7.92
CA ALA A 125 -10.27 -8.06 8.64
C ALA A 125 -8.92 -7.63 8.02
N ARG A 126 -8.22 -8.54 7.35
CA ARG A 126 -7.02 -8.23 6.56
C ARG A 126 -7.33 -7.67 5.17
N ARG A 127 -8.58 -7.80 4.72
CA ARG A 127 -9.01 -7.28 3.43
C ARG A 127 -9.01 -5.77 3.46
N LEU A 128 -8.01 -5.20 2.81
CA LEU A 128 -7.91 -3.76 2.69
C LEU A 128 -8.92 -3.28 1.65
N TYR A 129 -9.78 -2.37 2.07
CA TYR A 129 -10.44 -1.51 1.11
C TYR A 129 -9.37 -0.63 0.46
N ILE A 130 -9.31 -0.63 -0.87
CA ILE A 130 -8.51 0.34 -1.61
C ILE A 130 -9.37 1.62 -1.70
N PRO A 131 -9.04 2.70 -0.98
CA PRO A 131 -9.84 3.91 -1.04
C PRO A 131 -9.64 4.61 -2.39
N THR A 132 -10.68 5.31 -2.85
CA THR A 132 -10.49 6.29 -3.92
C THR A 132 -9.85 7.54 -3.30
N LEU A 133 -8.70 7.96 -3.83
CA LEU A 133 -8.02 9.18 -3.39
C LEU A 133 -8.28 10.28 -4.42
N HIS A 134 -8.70 11.43 -3.92
CA HIS A 134 -9.00 12.59 -4.74
C HIS A 134 -7.96 13.65 -4.50
N GLU A 135 -7.46 14.24 -5.58
CA GLU A 135 -6.67 15.44 -5.46
C GLU A 135 -7.53 16.62 -5.02
N PRO A 136 -7.09 17.41 -4.02
CA PRO A 136 -7.82 18.60 -3.62
C PRO A 136 -7.93 19.58 -4.79
N SER A 137 -9.16 19.92 -5.16
CA SER A 137 -9.46 20.81 -6.29
C SER A 137 -8.85 22.18 -6.06
N SER A 138 -7.85 22.53 -6.87
CA SER A 138 -7.35 23.89 -7.04
C SER A 138 -7.46 24.21 -8.53
N GLU A 139 -8.40 25.09 -8.90
CA GLU A 139 -8.69 25.38 -10.31
C GLU A 139 -7.46 25.95 -11.06
N PRO A 140 -7.30 25.72 -12.39
CA PRO A 140 -8.24 25.12 -13.35
C PRO A 140 -7.75 23.77 -13.92
N VAL A 141 -6.94 23.00 -13.18
CA VAL A 141 -6.40 21.73 -13.68
C VAL A 141 -7.40 20.60 -13.44
N SER A 142 -7.60 19.72 -14.43
CA SER A 142 -8.36 18.47 -14.26
C SER A 142 -7.85 17.70 -13.04
N CYS A 143 -8.72 17.47 -12.05
CA CYS A 143 -8.42 16.82 -10.78
C CYS A 143 -7.99 15.36 -11.01
N LEU A 144 -6.83 14.98 -10.46
CA LEU A 144 -6.39 13.59 -10.50
C LEU A 144 -7.20 12.76 -9.51
N VAL A 145 -7.72 11.63 -9.98
CA VAL A 145 -8.38 10.63 -9.15
C VAL A 145 -7.59 9.33 -9.20
N LEU A 146 -7.29 8.78 -8.02
CA LEU A 146 -6.72 7.45 -7.86
C LEU A 146 -7.83 6.52 -7.43
N ARG A 147 -8.28 5.64 -8.33
CA ARG A 147 -9.33 4.66 -8.03
C ARG A 147 -8.76 3.24 -7.97
N PRO A 148 -9.45 2.28 -7.33
CA PRO A 148 -9.12 0.86 -7.48
C PRO A 148 -9.05 0.46 -8.97
N LEU A 149 -8.18 -0.50 -9.27
CA LEU A 149 -8.13 -1.15 -10.58
C LEU A 149 -9.42 -1.91 -10.85
N GLN A 150 -9.83 -1.95 -12.11
CA GLN A 150 -11.02 -2.65 -12.60
C GLN A 150 -10.64 -3.61 -13.73
N ALA A 151 -11.52 -4.55 -14.07
CA ALA A 151 -11.25 -5.52 -15.13
C ALA A 151 -11.10 -4.83 -16.51
N GLU A 152 -11.84 -3.74 -16.72
CA GLU A 152 -11.83 -2.96 -17.95
C GLU A 152 -10.49 -2.25 -18.21
N ASP A 153 -9.67 -2.07 -17.17
CA ASP A 153 -8.32 -1.48 -17.28
C ASP A 153 -7.35 -2.39 -18.05
N GLU A 154 -7.66 -3.68 -18.21
CA GLU A 154 -6.79 -4.68 -18.87
C GLU A 154 -6.33 -4.21 -20.25
N THR A 155 -7.25 -3.67 -21.06
CA THR A 155 -6.95 -3.24 -22.44
C THR A 155 -5.91 -2.11 -22.47
N ASP A 156 -6.06 -1.11 -21.58
CA ASP A 156 -5.11 -0.01 -21.48
C ASP A 156 -3.76 -0.46 -20.88
N ILE A 157 -3.77 -1.38 -19.91
CA ILE A 157 -2.55 -1.97 -19.35
C ILE A 157 -1.76 -2.69 -20.44
N VAL A 158 -2.40 -3.56 -21.22
CA VAL A 158 -1.75 -4.26 -22.35
C VAL A 158 -1.17 -3.24 -23.32
N ARG A 159 -1.95 -2.22 -23.70
CA ARG A 159 -1.52 -1.18 -24.63
C ARG A 159 -0.27 -0.44 -24.14
N TYR A 160 -0.26 0.07 -22.90
CA TYR A 160 0.86 0.86 -22.39
C TYR A 160 2.08 0.01 -22.03
N CYS A 161 1.87 -1.19 -21.45
CA CYS A 161 2.96 -2.08 -21.06
C CYS A 161 3.64 -2.74 -22.27
N SER A 162 2.95 -2.83 -23.42
CA SER A 162 3.55 -3.28 -24.68
C SER A 162 4.50 -2.25 -25.31
N ASP A 163 4.46 -0.98 -24.89
CA ASP A 163 5.35 0.06 -25.38
C ASP A 163 6.79 -0.14 -24.83
N GLU A 164 7.74 -0.35 -25.74
CA GLU A 164 9.15 -0.56 -25.39
C GLU A 164 9.73 0.61 -24.56
N ALA A 165 9.31 1.84 -24.84
CA ALA A 165 9.81 3.02 -24.12
C ALA A 165 9.40 3.00 -22.64
N LEU A 166 8.23 2.43 -22.32
CA LEU A 166 7.78 2.23 -20.94
C LEU A 166 8.46 1.01 -20.31
N ALA A 167 8.49 -0.11 -21.03
CA ALA A 167 9.05 -1.36 -20.52
C ALA A 167 10.56 -1.25 -20.23
N ARG A 168 11.31 -0.47 -21.02
CA ARG A 168 12.76 -0.26 -20.88
C ARG A 168 13.19 0.19 -19.47
N TYR A 169 12.38 0.99 -18.80
CA TYR A 169 12.74 1.63 -17.53
C TYR A 169 11.88 1.17 -16.34
N THR A 170 11.15 0.07 -16.50
CA THR A 170 10.31 -0.54 -15.47
C THR A 170 10.87 -1.90 -15.07
N LEU A 171 10.96 -2.14 -13.76
CA LEU A 171 11.74 -3.28 -13.22
C LEU A 171 11.11 -4.64 -13.56
N ASN A 172 9.79 -4.68 -13.68
CA ASN A 172 9.00 -5.91 -13.71
C ASN A 172 8.14 -6.07 -14.97
N ILE A 173 8.08 -5.07 -15.86
CA ILE A 173 7.24 -5.13 -17.06
C ILE A 173 8.04 -5.79 -18.20
N PRO A 174 7.58 -6.93 -18.75
CA PRO A 174 8.18 -7.55 -19.91
C PRO A 174 8.12 -6.68 -21.16
N HIS A 175 9.10 -6.87 -22.04
CA HIS A 175 8.96 -6.55 -23.45
C HIS A 175 9.47 -7.73 -24.31
N PRO A 176 8.68 -8.23 -25.28
CA PRO A 176 7.26 -7.90 -25.51
C PRO A 176 6.36 -8.31 -24.33
N TYR A 177 5.27 -7.57 -24.11
CA TYR A 177 4.35 -7.84 -23.00
C TYR A 177 3.44 -9.04 -23.35
N PRO A 178 3.39 -10.11 -22.51
CA PRO A 178 2.51 -11.26 -22.76
C PRO A 178 1.05 -10.85 -22.71
N LEU A 179 0.22 -11.52 -23.51
CA LEU A 179 -1.20 -11.20 -23.64
C LEU A 179 -1.94 -11.39 -22.32
N GLU A 180 -1.61 -12.45 -21.59
CA GLU A 180 -2.24 -12.85 -20.33
C GLU A 180 -1.70 -12.07 -19.12
N ALA A 181 -0.54 -11.40 -19.27
CA ALA A 181 0.17 -10.80 -18.14
C ALA A 181 -0.60 -9.64 -17.48
N ALA A 182 -1.44 -8.92 -18.23
CA ALA A 182 -2.26 -7.85 -17.65
C ALA A 182 -3.33 -8.41 -16.72
N ARG A 183 -4.05 -9.44 -17.18
CA ARG A 183 -5.07 -10.13 -16.40
C ARG A 183 -4.49 -10.75 -15.13
N ASP A 184 -3.38 -11.46 -15.24
CA ASP A 184 -2.68 -12.06 -14.10
C ASP A 184 -2.22 -11.00 -13.09
N TRP A 185 -1.71 -9.87 -13.59
CA TRP A 185 -1.25 -8.77 -12.75
C TRP A 185 -2.41 -8.05 -12.04
N LEU A 186 -3.55 -7.84 -12.72
CA LEU A 186 -4.77 -7.29 -12.12
C LEU A 186 -5.27 -8.21 -10.99
N ALA A 187 -5.38 -9.51 -11.27
CA ALA A 187 -5.78 -10.53 -10.31
C ALA A 187 -4.84 -10.56 -9.09
N MET A 188 -3.52 -10.55 -9.33
CA MET A 188 -2.51 -10.51 -8.27
C MET A 188 -2.57 -9.23 -7.44
N SER A 189 -2.86 -8.09 -8.07
CA SER A 189 -2.99 -6.79 -7.38
C SER A 189 -4.21 -6.78 -6.46
N GLY A 190 -5.35 -7.32 -6.93
CA GLY A 190 -6.55 -7.53 -6.11
C GLY A 190 -6.29 -8.45 -4.91
N ARG A 191 -5.58 -9.58 -5.11
CA ARG A 191 -5.18 -10.47 -4.01
C ARG A 191 -4.30 -9.76 -2.99
N LYS A 192 -3.27 -9.04 -3.44
CA LYS A 192 -2.36 -8.32 -2.54
C LYS A 192 -3.12 -7.35 -1.63
N ALA A 193 -4.07 -6.60 -2.18
CA ALA A 193 -4.93 -5.73 -1.38
C ALA A 193 -5.77 -6.53 -0.38
N ALA A 194 -6.37 -7.63 -0.84
CA ALA A 194 -7.18 -8.45 0.04
C ALA A 194 -6.41 -9.16 1.16
N LEU A 195 -5.09 -9.33 1.02
CA LEU A 195 -4.22 -9.93 2.03
C LEU A 195 -3.49 -8.93 2.92
N GLY A 196 -3.69 -7.63 2.77
CA GLY A 196 -2.91 -6.67 3.55
C GLY A 196 -1.53 -6.34 2.95
N LEU A 197 -1.22 -6.84 1.75
CA LEU A 197 0.13 -6.86 1.17
C LEU A 197 0.44 -5.67 0.26
N GLY A 198 -0.57 -4.89 -0.11
CA GLY A 198 -0.36 -3.64 -0.84
C GLY A 198 -1.62 -3.08 -1.46
N TRP A 199 -1.56 -1.83 -1.88
CA TRP A 199 -2.64 -1.10 -2.51
C TRP A 199 -2.18 -0.68 -3.90
N THR A 200 -3.05 -0.80 -4.89
CA THR A 200 -2.74 -0.36 -6.26
C THR A 200 -3.92 0.43 -6.81
N TRP A 201 -3.60 1.56 -7.42
CA TRP A 201 -4.57 2.48 -7.98
C TRP A 201 -4.31 2.72 -9.46
N ALA A 202 -5.40 2.84 -10.20
CA ALA A 202 -5.44 3.44 -11.52
C ALA A 202 -5.42 4.98 -11.38
N LEU A 203 -4.57 5.64 -12.17
CA LEU A 203 -4.56 7.09 -12.33
C LEU A 203 -5.57 7.47 -13.41
N THR A 204 -6.53 8.32 -13.08
CA THR A 204 -7.53 8.82 -14.02
C THR A 204 -7.72 10.33 -13.90
N LEU A 205 -8.11 10.96 -15.01
CA LEU A 205 -8.52 12.38 -15.07
C LEU A 205 -9.98 12.45 -15.52
N PRO A 206 -10.95 12.27 -14.60
CA PRO A 206 -12.36 12.31 -14.96
C PRO A 206 -12.80 13.68 -15.47
N THR A 207 -13.52 13.66 -16.58
CA THR A 207 -14.29 14.78 -17.13
C THR A 207 -15.78 14.52 -16.87
N ARG A 208 -16.63 15.56 -16.88
CA ARG A 208 -18.04 15.43 -16.50
C ARG A 208 -18.84 14.45 -17.37
N ASP A 209 -18.42 14.24 -18.61
CA ASP A 209 -19.26 13.60 -19.63
C ASP A 209 -18.74 12.24 -20.16
N GLU A 210 -17.56 11.77 -19.72
CA GLU A 210 -16.97 10.53 -20.25
C GLU A 210 -16.26 9.69 -19.17
N PRO A 211 -16.27 8.35 -19.28
CA PRO A 211 -15.48 7.48 -18.43
C PRO A 211 -13.99 7.79 -18.62
N ALA A 212 -13.31 8.03 -17.50
CA ALA A 212 -11.90 8.43 -17.51
C ALA A 212 -11.01 7.23 -17.89
N PRO A 213 -10.22 7.30 -18.97
CA PRO A 213 -9.33 6.21 -19.35
C PRO A 213 -8.22 6.02 -18.32
N LEU A 214 -7.62 4.83 -18.30
CA LEU A 214 -6.43 4.58 -17.50
C LEU A 214 -5.27 5.39 -18.08
N LEU A 215 -4.58 6.15 -17.23
CA LEU A 215 -3.41 6.95 -17.63
C LEU A 215 -2.09 6.36 -17.11
N GLY A 216 -2.17 5.54 -16.08
CA GLY A 216 -1.03 5.01 -15.35
C GLY A 216 -1.46 4.28 -14.11
N VAL A 217 -0.49 3.72 -13.39
CA VAL A 217 -0.70 2.98 -12.15
C VAL A 217 0.28 3.46 -11.10
N ILE A 218 -0.19 3.50 -9.85
CA ILE A 218 0.67 3.60 -8.68
C ILE A 218 0.33 2.51 -7.66
N SER A 219 1.35 1.88 -7.11
CA SER A 219 1.26 0.84 -6.09
C SER A 219 2.02 1.26 -4.83
N LEU A 220 1.45 0.92 -3.68
CA LEU A 220 2.07 0.99 -2.36
C LEU A 220 2.13 -0.42 -1.78
N HIS A 221 3.32 -0.94 -1.51
CA HIS A 221 3.49 -2.21 -0.84
C HIS A 221 3.29 -2.07 0.67
N TRP A 222 2.94 -3.16 1.35
CA TRP A 222 2.73 -3.19 2.81
C TRP A 222 3.91 -2.65 3.63
N HIS A 223 5.13 -2.82 3.11
CA HIS A 223 6.36 -2.32 3.73
C HIS A 223 6.73 -0.89 3.31
N GLY A 224 5.81 -0.16 2.65
CA GLY A 224 5.99 1.24 2.30
C GLY A 224 6.75 1.50 1.00
N GLU A 225 7.04 0.48 0.17
CA GLU A 225 7.65 0.73 -1.14
C GLU A 225 6.61 1.24 -2.14
N LEU A 226 6.91 2.34 -2.81
CA LEU A 226 6.15 2.90 -3.91
C LEU A 226 6.70 2.41 -5.25
N ALA A 227 5.78 2.07 -6.16
CA ALA A 227 6.08 1.79 -7.56
C ALA A 227 5.04 2.46 -8.45
N TRP A 228 5.43 2.94 -9.63
CA TRP A 228 4.50 3.56 -10.56
C TRP A 228 4.96 3.45 -12.00
N TRP A 229 4.01 3.63 -12.90
CA TRP A 229 4.24 3.94 -14.30
C TRP A 229 3.11 4.83 -14.82
N VAL A 230 3.42 5.60 -15.86
CA VAL A 230 2.45 6.44 -16.58
C VAL A 230 2.59 6.10 -18.05
N GLY A 231 1.47 5.85 -18.73
CA GLY A 231 1.45 5.52 -20.15
C GLY A 231 2.18 6.59 -20.95
N VAL A 232 2.98 6.17 -21.95
CA VAL A 232 3.89 7.05 -22.70
C VAL A 232 3.24 8.37 -23.17
N PRO A 233 1.99 8.39 -23.70
CA PRO A 233 1.33 9.63 -24.13
C PRO A 233 1.06 10.65 -23.01
N TRP A 234 1.07 10.21 -21.76
CA TRP A 234 0.70 10.97 -20.56
C TRP A 234 1.88 11.35 -19.68
N GLN A 235 3.10 10.89 -20.03
CA GLN A 235 4.32 11.22 -19.31
C GLN A 235 4.65 12.72 -19.41
N ASN A 236 5.53 13.20 -18.52
CA ASN A 236 5.95 14.61 -18.44
C ASN A 236 4.84 15.62 -18.11
N ARG A 237 3.64 15.16 -17.69
CA ARG A 237 2.52 16.01 -17.24
C ARG A 237 2.39 16.11 -15.71
N GLY A 238 3.39 15.64 -14.97
CA GLY A 238 3.39 15.66 -13.49
C GLY A 238 2.46 14.64 -12.81
N LEU A 239 1.78 13.76 -13.57
CA LEU A 239 0.80 12.81 -13.03
C LEU A 239 1.39 11.88 -11.97
N ALA A 240 2.58 11.32 -12.20
CA ALA A 240 3.25 10.45 -11.22
C ALA A 240 3.55 11.18 -9.90
N THR A 241 3.95 12.46 -9.96
CA THR A 241 4.20 13.27 -8.75
C THR A 241 2.92 13.53 -7.99
N ARG A 242 1.85 13.97 -8.68
CA ARG A 242 0.53 14.20 -8.08
C ARG A 242 -0.02 12.93 -7.43
N ALA A 243 0.08 11.80 -8.12
CA ALA A 243 -0.32 10.49 -7.60
C ALA A 243 0.49 10.09 -6.36
N ALA A 244 1.82 10.22 -6.41
CA ALA A 244 2.69 9.87 -5.29
C ALA A 244 2.43 10.73 -4.05
N GLN A 245 2.05 12.00 -4.21
CA GLN A 245 1.67 12.87 -3.09
C GLN A 245 0.38 12.41 -2.41
N LEU A 246 -0.63 11.97 -3.17
CA LEU A 246 -1.86 11.40 -2.60
C LEU A 246 -1.59 10.10 -1.86
N VAL A 247 -0.80 9.20 -2.45
CA VAL A 247 -0.42 7.94 -1.80
C VAL A 247 0.45 8.18 -0.57
N ARG A 248 1.32 9.21 -0.57
CA ARG A 248 2.08 9.62 0.62
C ARG A 248 1.19 10.03 1.77
N ALA A 249 0.18 10.86 1.51
CA ALA A 249 -0.79 11.27 2.54
C ALA A 249 -1.52 10.04 3.10
N PHE A 250 -2.03 9.17 2.22
CA PHE A 250 -2.65 7.91 2.62
C PHE A 250 -1.73 7.04 3.50
N ALA A 251 -0.48 6.85 3.07
CA ALA A 251 0.50 6.03 3.77
C ALA A 251 0.83 6.54 5.19
N PHE A 252 1.01 7.85 5.36
CA PHE A 252 1.41 8.42 6.64
C PHE A 252 0.23 8.77 7.56
N GLU A 253 -0.90 9.19 7.02
CA GLU A 253 -2.04 9.64 7.80
C GLU A 253 -2.97 8.48 8.14
N GLN A 254 -3.27 7.61 7.17
CA GLN A 254 -4.21 6.50 7.37
C GLN A 254 -3.49 5.22 7.79
N LEU A 255 -2.45 4.82 7.05
CA LEU A 255 -1.71 3.58 7.36
C LEU A 255 -0.66 3.76 8.46
N ARG A 256 -0.32 5.01 8.79
CA ARG A 256 0.66 5.36 9.83
C ARG A 256 2.04 4.72 9.60
N LEU A 257 2.39 4.39 8.35
CA LEU A 257 3.66 3.77 8.00
C LEU A 257 4.85 4.63 8.47
N PRO A 258 5.94 4.03 8.98
CA PRO A 258 7.07 4.77 9.53
C PRO A 258 7.91 5.47 8.45
N ALA A 259 7.90 4.93 7.22
CA ALA A 259 8.63 5.48 6.09
C ALA A 259 8.03 5.00 4.77
N LEU A 260 8.34 5.73 3.71
CA LEU A 260 8.15 5.34 2.32
C LEU A 260 9.52 5.08 1.69
N THR A 261 9.57 4.09 0.82
CA THR A 261 10.75 3.78 0.01
C THR A 261 10.38 3.71 -1.45
N ALA A 262 11.34 3.93 -2.33
CA ALA A 262 11.16 3.76 -3.76
C ALA A 262 12.52 3.52 -4.41
N ARG A 263 12.53 2.95 -5.60
CA ARG A 263 13.77 2.67 -6.34
C ARG A 263 13.57 2.78 -7.83
N HIS A 264 14.62 3.17 -8.54
CA HIS A 264 14.60 3.25 -9.99
C HIS A 264 15.94 2.82 -10.59
N MET A 265 15.92 2.43 -11.87
CA MET A 265 17.15 2.21 -12.63
C MET A 265 17.88 3.56 -12.83
N PRO A 266 19.22 3.60 -12.84
CA PRO A 266 20.01 4.83 -13.02
C PRO A 266 19.65 5.65 -14.26
N GLY A 267 19.31 4.98 -15.38
CA GLY A 267 18.88 5.65 -16.61
C GLY A 267 17.48 6.29 -16.54
N ASN A 268 16.66 5.91 -15.56
CA ASN A 268 15.31 6.45 -15.37
C ASN A 268 15.32 7.71 -14.50
N LEU A 269 15.88 8.80 -15.03
CA LEU A 269 15.94 10.09 -14.34
C LEU A 269 14.55 10.66 -14.05
N ALA A 270 13.52 10.29 -14.84
CA ALA A 270 12.16 10.75 -14.63
C ALA A 270 11.60 10.26 -13.28
N SER A 271 11.79 8.98 -12.95
CA SER A 271 11.39 8.44 -11.64
C SER A 271 12.18 9.06 -10.49
N GLY A 272 13.49 9.27 -10.65
CA GLY A 272 14.30 9.97 -9.64
C GLY A 272 13.78 11.38 -9.36
N ARG A 273 13.37 12.14 -10.40
CA ARG A 273 12.74 13.46 -10.23
C ARG A 273 11.42 13.40 -9.48
N VAL A 274 10.61 12.35 -9.66
CA VAL A 274 9.37 12.16 -8.90
C VAL A 274 9.67 11.95 -7.42
N MET A 275 10.65 11.08 -7.10
CA MET A 275 11.09 10.82 -5.72
C MET A 275 11.63 12.08 -5.04
N ALA A 276 12.48 12.84 -5.73
CA ALA A 276 12.98 14.12 -5.24
C ALA A 276 11.84 15.13 -4.97
N LYS A 277 10.89 15.27 -5.90
CA LYS A 277 9.71 16.14 -5.71
C LYS A 277 8.77 15.69 -4.59
N LEU A 278 8.80 14.41 -4.21
CA LEU A 278 8.05 13.89 -3.07
C LEU A 278 8.73 14.23 -1.73
N GLY A 279 9.99 14.68 -1.77
CA GLY A 279 10.83 14.98 -0.60
C GLY A 279 11.67 13.78 -0.13
N MET A 280 11.80 12.73 -0.95
CA MET A 280 12.64 11.58 -0.60
C MET A 280 14.12 11.96 -0.70
N TYR A 281 14.95 11.38 0.17
CA TYR A 281 16.40 11.44 0.07
C TYR A 281 16.96 10.17 -0.59
N HIS A 282 18.07 10.31 -1.32
CA HIS A 282 18.76 9.20 -1.96
C HIS A 282 19.61 8.45 -0.93
N CYS A 283 19.44 7.13 -0.86
CA CYS A 283 20.09 6.24 0.12
C CYS A 283 21.29 5.47 -0.47
N GLY A 284 21.76 5.89 -1.64
CA GLY A 284 22.79 5.20 -2.39
C GLY A 284 22.25 4.21 -3.42
N ARG A 285 23.20 3.60 -4.12
CA ARG A 285 22.97 2.66 -5.21
C ARG A 285 23.40 1.26 -4.78
N ARG A 286 22.54 0.27 -5.03
CA ARG A 286 22.78 -1.11 -4.61
C ARG A 286 22.21 -2.09 -5.66
N PRO A 287 22.73 -3.33 -5.73
CA PRO A 287 22.11 -4.38 -6.51
C PRO A 287 20.67 -4.60 -6.05
N GLY A 288 19.74 -4.63 -6.99
CA GLY A 288 18.34 -4.93 -6.72
C GLY A 288 17.82 -6.09 -7.56
N SER A 289 16.77 -6.74 -7.05
CA SER A 289 16.00 -7.69 -7.83
C SER A 289 15.15 -6.94 -8.87
N ALA A 290 15.55 -7.01 -10.13
CA ALA A 290 14.70 -6.71 -11.28
C ALA A 290 14.67 -7.94 -12.18
N ARG A 291 13.98 -7.87 -13.33
CA ARG A 291 14.04 -8.94 -14.36
C ARG A 291 15.47 -9.33 -14.75
N GLN A 292 16.40 -8.39 -14.68
CA GLN A 292 17.84 -8.62 -14.79
C GLN A 292 18.53 -7.99 -13.58
N PRO A 293 19.57 -8.61 -13.00
CA PRO A 293 20.36 -8.00 -11.95
C PRO A 293 20.86 -6.64 -12.42
N ALA A 294 20.45 -5.59 -11.72
CA ALA A 294 20.80 -4.22 -12.04
C ALA A 294 21.07 -3.45 -10.76
N GLU A 295 22.01 -2.50 -10.86
CA GLU A 295 22.18 -1.48 -9.85
C GLU A 295 20.97 -0.55 -9.86
N LEU A 296 20.35 -0.33 -8.70
CA LEU A 296 19.19 0.53 -8.52
C LEU A 296 19.51 1.68 -7.58
N ASP A 297 19.01 2.86 -7.90
CA ASP A 297 19.05 4.00 -7.00
C ASP A 297 17.90 3.88 -6.00
N HIS A 298 18.23 3.86 -4.71
CA HIS A 298 17.28 3.72 -3.62
C HIS A 298 16.95 5.07 -2.98
N TRP A 299 15.69 5.27 -2.63
CA TRP A 299 15.19 6.49 -2.03
C TRP A 299 14.31 6.18 -0.82
N ARG A 300 14.35 7.07 0.17
CA ARG A 300 13.55 6.96 1.39
C ARG A 300 12.96 8.31 1.79
N LEU A 301 11.77 8.27 2.36
CA LEU A 301 11.15 9.39 3.05
C LEU A 301 10.59 8.88 4.36
N ASP A 302 11.15 9.35 5.47
CA ASP A 302 10.63 9.03 6.79
C ASP A 302 9.34 9.79 7.04
N ARG A 303 8.42 9.16 7.79
CA ARG A 303 7.19 9.81 8.19
C ARG A 303 7.55 11.01 9.08
N PRO A 304 7.07 12.21 8.75
CA PRO A 304 7.31 13.35 9.62
C PRO A 304 6.69 13.09 10.99
N PRO A 305 7.29 13.59 12.07
CA PRO A 305 6.75 13.45 13.41
C PRO A 305 5.33 13.98 13.44
N TYR A 306 4.46 13.23 14.10
CA TYR A 306 3.10 13.66 14.27
C TYR A 306 3.03 14.66 15.42
N LEU A 307 2.93 15.94 15.08
CA LEU A 307 2.48 16.98 15.99
C LEU A 307 0.94 17.02 15.96
N PRO A 308 0.25 16.88 17.11
CA PRO A 308 -1.19 17.09 17.18
C PRO A 308 -1.58 18.48 16.64
N ASP A 309 -2.75 18.63 16.03
CA ASP A 309 -3.13 19.90 15.37
C ASP A 309 -3.18 21.09 16.33
N GLY A 310 -3.59 20.88 17.58
CA GLY A 310 -3.53 21.92 18.62
C GLY A 310 -2.09 22.38 18.90
N LEU A 311 -1.12 21.47 18.79
CA LEU A 311 0.29 21.77 18.97
C LEU A 311 0.89 22.46 17.73
N LYS A 312 0.52 22.02 16.53
CA LYS A 312 0.89 22.70 15.28
C LYS A 312 0.40 24.14 15.28
N GLY A 313 -0.86 24.38 15.67
CA GLY A 313 -1.43 25.72 15.80
C GLY A 313 -0.70 26.57 16.83
N ALA A 314 -0.31 25.99 17.97
CA ALA A 314 0.45 26.69 18.99
C ALA A 314 1.90 27.02 18.57
N LEU A 315 2.52 26.17 17.73
CA LEU A 315 3.88 26.37 17.22
C LEU A 315 3.93 27.26 15.95
N ALA A 316 2.83 27.37 15.20
CA ALA A 316 2.79 28.10 13.93
C ALA A 316 3.37 29.54 14.01
N PRO A 317 3.04 30.38 15.02
CA PRO A 317 3.63 31.72 15.14
C PRO A 317 5.16 31.71 15.25
N TRP A 318 5.73 30.69 15.88
CA TRP A 318 7.18 30.54 16.04
C TRP A 318 7.85 30.00 14.77
N LEU A 319 7.21 29.02 14.11
CA LEU A 319 7.72 28.47 12.86
C LEU A 319 7.64 29.49 11.72
N GLU A 320 6.71 30.44 11.77
CA GLU A 320 6.59 31.54 10.82
C GLU A 320 7.56 32.71 11.12
N ASP A 321 8.06 32.84 12.36
CA ASP A 321 9.01 33.89 12.73
C ASP A 321 10.35 33.74 11.99
N GLU A 322 10.71 34.74 11.18
CA GLU A 322 11.96 34.77 10.42
C GLU A 322 13.22 34.85 11.30
N ARG A 323 13.10 35.11 12.60
CA ARG A 323 14.24 35.02 13.52
C ARG A 323 14.56 33.58 13.89
N VAL A 324 13.57 32.68 13.85
CA VAL A 324 13.77 31.24 14.07
C VAL A 324 14.41 30.66 12.82
N ALA A 325 15.69 30.32 12.91
CA ALA A 325 16.43 29.68 11.83
C ALA A 325 16.21 28.17 11.83
N VAL A 326 16.17 27.55 13.02
CA VAL A 326 16.02 26.10 13.17
C VAL A 326 15.07 25.80 14.32
N ALA A 327 14.22 24.80 14.16
CA ALA A 327 13.37 24.27 15.23
C ALA A 327 13.52 22.74 15.29
N ILE A 328 13.75 22.18 16.48
CA ILE A 328 13.97 20.74 16.68
C ILE A 328 13.02 20.25 17.78
N LEU A 329 12.15 19.29 17.45
CA LEU A 329 11.33 18.55 18.40
C LEU A 329 12.12 17.34 18.92
N HIS A 330 12.34 17.24 20.22
CA HIS A 330 13.03 16.12 20.84
C HIS A 330 12.31 15.68 22.12
N GLU A 331 12.70 14.51 22.65
CA GLU A 331 12.32 14.11 24.00
C GLU A 331 13.33 14.71 24.99
N ASN A 332 12.83 15.22 26.13
CA ASN A 332 13.68 15.69 27.22
C ASN A 332 14.10 14.53 28.14
N GLU A 333 15.04 14.78 29.06
CA GLU A 333 15.54 13.74 29.99
C GLU A 333 14.45 13.15 30.91
N ALA A 334 13.31 13.83 31.06
CA ALA A 334 12.16 13.38 31.83
C ALA A 334 11.10 12.64 30.99
N GLY A 335 11.36 12.40 29.70
CA GLY A 335 10.44 11.70 28.78
C GLY A 335 9.27 12.54 28.25
N GLY A 336 9.30 13.86 28.45
CA GLY A 336 8.35 14.83 27.87
C GLY A 336 8.82 15.36 26.51
N GLN A 337 7.89 15.82 25.66
CA GLN A 337 8.24 16.45 24.40
C GLN A 337 8.69 17.90 24.59
N GLU A 338 9.77 18.28 23.93
CA GLU A 338 10.36 19.61 23.97
C GLU A 338 10.72 20.10 22.55
N VAL A 339 10.52 21.39 22.28
CA VAL A 339 10.95 22.04 21.03
C VAL A 339 12.06 23.04 21.33
N ALA A 340 13.24 22.78 20.80
CA ALA A 340 14.37 23.71 20.80
C ALA A 340 14.30 24.62 19.56
N LEU A 341 14.16 25.93 19.79
CA LEU A 341 14.16 26.97 18.76
C LEU A 341 15.50 27.69 18.75
N PHE A 342 16.20 27.71 17.61
CA PHE A 342 17.45 28.44 17.45
C PHE A 342 17.22 29.72 16.67
N MET A 343 17.52 30.86 17.30
CA MET A 343 17.09 32.18 16.85
C MET A 343 18.23 33.20 16.70
N GLU A 344 18.09 34.09 15.71
CA GLU A 344 18.96 35.26 15.53
C GLU A 344 18.59 36.37 16.54
N GLY A 345 19.61 36.93 17.22
CA GLY A 345 19.44 38.08 18.12
C GLY A 345 18.96 37.77 19.55
N THR A 346 19.04 36.52 19.99
CA THR A 346 18.62 36.10 21.35
C THR A 346 19.85 35.81 22.23
N ASP A 347 20.03 36.58 23.31
CA ASP A 347 21.18 36.45 24.22
C ASP A 347 20.94 35.51 25.43
N ALA A 348 19.69 35.09 25.69
CA ALA A 348 19.37 34.21 26.81
C ALA A 348 18.19 33.29 26.50
N GLY A 349 18.33 32.00 26.83
CA GLY A 349 17.36 30.97 26.50
C GLY A 349 16.07 31.08 27.32
N GLY A 350 15.04 31.64 26.69
CA GLY A 350 13.68 31.67 27.23
C GLY A 350 13.02 30.30 27.22
N GLU A 351 12.27 29.98 28.25
CA GLU A 351 11.48 28.75 28.39
C GLU A 351 9.99 29.09 28.46
N LEU A 352 9.18 28.45 27.62
CA LEU A 352 7.73 28.62 27.58
C LEU A 352 7.06 27.25 27.61
N HIS A 353 6.05 27.08 28.45
CA HIS A 353 5.25 25.87 28.51
C HIS A 353 3.98 26.07 27.68
N LEU A 354 3.81 25.25 26.63
CA LEU A 354 2.60 25.22 25.80
C LEU A 354 1.58 24.20 26.34
N PRO A 355 0.31 24.29 25.93
CA PRO A 355 -0.72 23.29 26.27
C PRO A 355 -0.29 21.87 25.88
N ALA A 356 -0.84 20.87 26.58
CA ALA A 356 -0.54 19.44 26.39
C ALA A 356 0.89 18.99 26.78
N GLY A 357 1.60 19.79 27.59
CA GLY A 357 2.88 19.38 28.20
C GLY A 357 4.11 19.55 27.30
N LEU A 358 3.99 20.32 26.20
CA LEU A 358 5.11 20.65 25.34
C LEU A 358 5.89 21.84 25.90
N THR A 359 7.19 21.66 26.13
CA THR A 359 8.09 22.75 26.52
C THR A 359 8.75 23.34 25.28
N VAL A 360 8.84 24.65 25.17
CA VAL A 360 9.56 25.34 24.09
C VAL A 360 10.72 26.09 24.70
N ARG A 361 11.94 25.80 24.26
CA ARG A 361 13.16 26.47 24.69
C ARG A 361 13.77 27.24 23.53
N CYS A 362 14.12 28.50 23.76
CA CYS A 362 14.84 29.31 22.81
C CYS A 362 16.34 29.20 23.07
N HIS A 363 17.14 29.14 22.01
CA HIS A 363 18.59 29.06 22.05
C HIS A 363 19.20 30.08 21.07
N PRO A 364 20.38 30.63 21.37
CA PRO A 364 21.12 31.45 20.43
C PRO A 364 21.47 30.64 19.18
N LEU A 365 21.32 31.23 17.98
CA LEU A 365 21.69 30.56 16.72
C LEU A 365 23.15 30.09 16.71
N ALA A 366 24.03 30.81 17.40
CA ALA A 366 25.44 30.47 17.54
C ALA A 366 25.69 29.05 18.09
N TRP A 367 24.74 28.46 18.81
CA TRP A 367 24.87 27.09 19.33
C TRP A 367 24.84 26.01 18.25
N LEU A 368 24.40 26.34 17.04
CA LEU A 368 24.49 25.44 15.88
C LEU A 368 25.86 25.49 15.20
N ALA A 369 26.75 26.42 15.59
CA ALA A 369 28.07 26.54 14.97
C ALA A 369 28.92 25.27 15.23
N PRO A 370 29.80 24.87 14.29
CA PRO A 370 30.66 23.68 14.43
C PRO A 370 31.58 23.70 15.65
N GLU A 371 31.91 24.89 16.12
CA GLU A 371 32.88 25.13 17.20
C GLU A 371 32.25 25.02 18.59
N VAL A 372 30.92 24.99 18.68
CA VAL A 372 30.19 24.86 19.96
C VAL A 372 29.94 23.37 20.25
N PRO A 373 30.32 22.86 21.43
CA PRO A 373 30.00 21.48 21.83
C PRO A 373 28.48 21.26 21.74
N GLY A 374 28.07 20.29 20.92
CA GLY A 374 26.65 19.98 20.77
C GLY A 374 26.04 19.44 22.06
N MET A 375 24.85 19.92 22.44
CA MET A 375 24.07 19.32 23.51
C MET A 375 23.52 17.97 23.03
N GLN A 376 23.92 16.87 23.67
CA GLN A 376 23.43 15.52 23.35
C GLN A 376 21.91 15.37 23.52
N THR A 377 21.27 16.23 24.30
CA THR A 377 19.82 16.23 24.56
C THR A 377 18.96 16.40 23.31
N HIS A 378 19.50 16.99 22.23
CA HIS A 378 18.79 17.13 20.95
C HIS A 378 19.08 15.96 19.99
N GLY A 379 19.93 15.01 20.37
CA GLY A 379 20.31 13.85 19.56
C GLY A 379 19.10 12.96 19.27
N GLY A 380 18.90 12.59 18.01
CA GLY A 380 17.69 11.88 17.58
C GLY A 380 16.42 12.75 17.55
N GLY A 381 16.56 14.05 17.82
CA GLY A 381 15.50 15.05 17.64
C GLY A 381 15.14 15.26 16.17
N ILE A 382 13.98 15.86 15.96
CA ILE A 382 13.34 15.95 14.65
C ILE A 382 13.17 17.40 14.24
N LEU A 383 13.66 17.71 13.05
CA LEU A 383 13.66 19.03 12.48
C LEU A 383 12.25 19.48 12.07
N LEU A 384 11.76 20.56 12.68
CA LEU A 384 10.48 21.19 12.38
C LEU A 384 10.62 22.40 11.44
N LYS A 385 11.75 23.10 11.50
CA LYS A 385 12.14 24.20 10.61
C LYS A 385 13.64 24.14 10.42
N ASP A 386 14.09 24.42 9.21
CA ASP A 386 15.50 24.48 8.90
C ASP A 386 15.82 25.59 7.89
N ARG A 387 16.93 26.26 8.12
CA ARG A 387 17.45 27.32 7.27
C ARG A 387 18.79 26.86 6.74
N LYS A 388 18.84 26.60 5.43
CA LYS A 388 20.08 26.27 4.71
C LYS A 388 20.87 25.13 5.39
N GLU A 389 20.16 24.08 5.82
CA GLU A 389 20.76 22.86 6.38
C GLU A 389 21.49 23.02 7.72
N LEU A 390 21.34 24.16 8.40
CA LEU A 390 21.99 24.43 9.69
C LEU A 390 21.57 23.42 10.77
N GLY A 391 20.27 23.13 10.84
CA GLY A 391 19.73 22.21 11.84
C GLY A 391 20.02 20.76 11.52
N LEU A 392 19.95 20.39 10.23
CA LEU A 392 20.34 19.06 9.77
C LEU A 392 21.83 18.79 10.09
N GLY A 393 22.72 19.72 9.75
CA GLY A 393 24.15 19.61 10.05
C GLY A 393 24.43 19.47 11.55
N TYR A 394 23.71 20.22 12.39
CA TYR A 394 23.81 20.09 13.85
C TYR A 394 23.40 18.69 14.35
N LEU A 395 22.25 18.17 13.90
CA LEU A 395 21.75 16.84 14.31
C LEU A 395 22.68 15.70 13.87
N LEU A 396 23.24 15.79 12.66
CA LEU A 396 24.21 14.80 12.15
C LEU A 396 25.48 14.78 13.00
N ARG A 397 25.98 15.95 13.46
CA ARG A 397 27.12 16.00 14.39
C ARG A 397 26.82 15.33 15.74
N LEU A 398 25.59 15.46 16.25
CA LEU A 398 25.18 14.83 17.51
C LEU A 398 25.06 13.31 17.41
N LEU A 399 24.68 12.78 16.25
CA LEU A 399 24.56 11.34 16.00
C LEU A 399 25.93 10.64 15.87
N GLY A 400 27.00 11.42 15.69
CA GLY A 400 28.35 10.92 15.49
C GLY A 400 28.50 10.23 14.14
N ASP A 401 28.98 10.97 13.14
CA ASP A 401 29.56 10.36 11.94
C ASP A 401 31.01 10.86 11.75
N PRO A 402 31.99 9.96 11.49
CA PRO A 402 33.39 10.30 11.32
C PRO A 402 33.66 10.75 9.87
N GLY A 403 33.46 12.03 9.59
CA GLY A 403 33.90 12.70 8.35
C GLY A 403 33.15 14.03 8.18
N ALA A 404 33.76 15.22 8.24
CA ALA A 404 34.96 15.70 7.55
C ALA A 404 34.88 15.49 6.03
#